data_AF-A0A3C0JK33-F1
#
_entry.id   AF-A0A3C0JK33-F1
#
_cell.length_a   1.000
_cell.length_b   1.000
_cell.length_c   1.000
_cell.angle_alpha   90.00
_cell.angle_beta   90.00
_cell.angle_gamma   90.00
#
_symmetry.space_group_name_H-M   'P 1'
#
loop_
_entity.id
_entity.type
_entity.pdbx_description
1 polymer ?
#
loop_
_entity_poly.entity_id
_entity_poly.type
_entity_poly.pdbx_seq_one_letter_code
_entity_poly.pdbx_strand_id
1 'polypeptide(L)'
;MVNIGTVQSVTGIVRAIKEDGTERVLSIGDSVAENETVITGDGVIVITFSDGAVMDLGSYSSAVLNDDMLGQENEQAAQNLAVATAEVDALQKALTDPEIDPTEALPPTAAGVTDAGGASNNGHTIVSVDYLNPRAPVESGFDTEGITQVFEQPDEELPPVQNDTTNITENDTA
;
A
#
# COMPACT_ATOMS: atom_id res chain seq x y z
N MET A 1 -31.12 -28.73 15.42
CA MET A 1 -29.87 -28.02 15.12
C MET A 1 -29.56 -28.19 13.66
N VAL A 2 -29.32 -27.09 12.96
CA VAL A 2 -28.76 -27.11 11.61
C VAL A 2 -27.25 -27.32 11.76
N ASN A 3 -26.72 -28.34 11.11
CA ASN A 3 -25.28 -28.54 11.01
C ASN A 3 -24.76 -27.69 9.84
N ILE A 4 -23.73 -26.90 10.09
CA ILE A 4 -23.14 -26.02 9.09
C ILE A 4 -21.76 -26.51 8.62
N GLY A 5 -21.11 -27.41 9.37
CA GLY A 5 -19.80 -27.93 9.00
C GLY A 5 -19.34 -29.13 9.80
N THR A 6 -18.28 -29.76 9.33
CA THR A 6 -17.63 -30.91 9.97
C THR A 6 -16.16 -30.63 10.18
N VAL A 7 -15.65 -31.03 11.35
CA VAL A 7 -14.25 -30.87 11.71
C VAL A 7 -13.39 -31.87 10.94
N GLN A 8 -12.48 -31.37 10.11
CA GLN A 8 -11.60 -32.20 9.28
C GLN A 8 -10.27 -32.53 9.96
N SER A 9 -9.74 -31.62 10.77
CA SER A 9 -8.50 -31.82 11.51
C SER A 9 -8.54 -31.04 12.82
N VAL A 10 -8.00 -31.62 13.90
CA VAL A 10 -7.81 -30.97 15.20
C VAL A 10 -6.45 -31.36 15.74
N THR A 11 -5.70 -30.37 16.20
CA THR A 11 -4.48 -30.56 17.00
C THR A 11 -4.64 -29.75 18.29
N GLY A 12 -4.31 -30.32 19.45
CA GLY A 12 -4.46 -29.64 20.74
C GLY A 12 -5.89 -29.61 21.27
N ILE A 13 -6.18 -28.69 22.20
CA ILE A 13 -7.50 -28.58 22.85
C ILE A 13 -8.32 -27.47 22.17
N VAL A 14 -9.44 -27.86 21.59
CA VAL A 14 -10.39 -26.95 20.94
C VAL A 14 -11.77 -27.16 21.51
N ARG A 15 -12.48 -26.08 21.80
CA ARG A 15 -13.78 -26.10 22.47
C ARG A 15 -14.81 -25.35 21.64
N ALA A 16 -16.03 -25.86 21.64
CA ALA A 16 -17.18 -25.19 21.06
C ALA A 16 -18.16 -24.84 22.18
N ILE A 17 -18.63 -23.61 22.19
CA ILE A 17 -19.69 -23.12 23.05
C ILE A 17 -20.94 -22.99 22.20
N LYS A 18 -22.00 -23.70 22.58
CA LYS A 18 -23.31 -23.60 21.93
C LYS A 18 -24.01 -22.28 22.25
N GLU A 19 -25.06 -21.96 21.49
CA GLU A 19 -25.95 -20.84 21.78
C GLU A 19 -26.56 -20.93 23.20
N ASP A 20 -26.76 -22.15 23.72
CA ASP A 20 -27.23 -22.40 25.09
C ASP A 20 -26.15 -22.20 26.18
N GLY A 21 -24.91 -21.87 25.79
CA GLY A 21 -23.76 -21.69 26.66
C GLY A 21 -23.04 -23.00 27.06
N THR A 22 -23.50 -24.16 26.57
CA THR A 22 -22.86 -25.44 26.85
C THR A 22 -21.56 -25.57 26.08
N GLU A 23 -20.48 -25.84 26.81
CA GLU A 23 -19.16 -26.07 26.24
C GLU A 23 -18.90 -27.55 26.00
N ARG A 24 -18.27 -27.88 24.87
CA ARG A 24 -17.79 -29.22 24.53
C ARG A 24 -16.44 -29.16 23.83
N VAL A 25 -15.64 -30.21 23.96
CA VAL A 25 -14.38 -30.35 23.21
C VAL A 25 -14.71 -30.86 21.80
N LEU A 26 -14.09 -30.26 20.78
CA LEU A 26 -14.21 -30.70 19.40
C LEU A 26 -13.13 -31.72 19.04
N SER A 27 -13.54 -32.80 18.37
CA SER A 27 -12.66 -33.82 17.79
C SER A 27 -12.85 -33.93 16.28
N ILE A 28 -11.93 -34.60 15.61
CA ILE A 28 -12.03 -34.89 14.17
C ILE A 28 -13.32 -35.66 13.89
N GLY A 29 -14.09 -35.20 12.90
CA GLY A 29 -15.38 -35.77 12.51
C GLY A 29 -16.57 -35.20 13.27
N ASP A 30 -16.35 -34.34 14.28
CA ASP A 30 -17.46 -33.68 14.97
C ASP A 30 -18.17 -32.68 14.06
N SER A 31 -19.49 -32.63 14.21
CA SER A 31 -20.35 -31.67 13.53
C SER A 31 -20.40 -30.37 14.33
N VAL A 32 -20.29 -29.22 13.68
CA VAL A 32 -20.54 -27.90 14.28
C VAL A 32 -21.89 -27.34 13.85
N ALA A 33 -22.56 -26.65 14.77
CA ALA A 33 -23.86 -26.06 14.52
C ALA A 33 -23.76 -24.54 14.32
N GLU A 34 -24.78 -23.99 13.68
CA GLU A 34 -24.93 -22.54 13.54
C GLU A 34 -24.96 -21.86 14.92
N ASN A 35 -24.37 -20.66 14.99
CA ASN A 35 -24.20 -19.84 16.19
C ASN A 35 -23.37 -20.48 17.32
N GLU A 36 -22.64 -21.58 17.03
CA GLU A 36 -21.62 -22.07 17.96
C GLU A 36 -20.39 -21.15 17.91
N THR A 37 -19.76 -20.92 19.06
CA THR A 37 -18.47 -20.22 19.16
C THR A 37 -17.36 -21.26 19.31
N VAL A 38 -16.45 -21.32 18.35
CA VAL A 38 -15.25 -22.17 18.42
C VAL A 38 -14.12 -21.37 19.05
N ILE A 39 -13.48 -21.95 20.06
CA ILE A 39 -12.36 -21.37 20.80
C ILE A 39 -11.21 -22.37 20.79
N THR A 40 -10.07 -21.93 20.27
CA THR A 40 -8.81 -22.69 20.26
C THR A 40 -7.93 -22.21 21.41
N GLY A 41 -7.35 -23.14 22.15
CA GLY A 41 -6.32 -22.85 23.15
C GLY A 41 -4.95 -22.82 22.50
N ASP A 42 -4.08 -23.75 22.88
CA ASP A 42 -2.83 -24.04 22.18
C ASP A 42 -3.04 -24.82 20.86
N GLY A 43 -4.28 -25.18 20.54
CA GLY A 43 -4.64 -26.02 19.40
C GLY A 43 -4.87 -25.29 18.08
N VAL A 44 -5.05 -26.07 17.02
CA VAL A 44 -5.42 -25.65 15.66
C VAL A 44 -6.56 -26.52 15.18
N ILE A 45 -7.52 -25.94 14.47
CA ILE A 45 -8.67 -26.68 13.93
C ILE A 45 -8.99 -26.25 12.50
N VAL A 46 -9.31 -27.24 11.67
CA VAL A 46 -9.81 -27.03 10.31
C VAL A 46 -11.23 -27.58 10.22
N ILE A 47 -12.16 -26.74 9.80
CA ILE A 47 -13.58 -27.05 9.64
C ILE A 47 -13.94 -26.90 8.17
N THR A 48 -14.60 -27.91 7.61
CA THR A 48 -15.18 -27.86 6.27
C THR A 48 -16.68 -27.62 6.42
N PHE A 49 -17.18 -26.52 5.87
CA PHE A 49 -18.59 -26.18 5.88
C PHE A 49 -19.37 -26.95 4.81
N SER A 50 -20.70 -26.95 4.93
CA SER A 50 -21.62 -27.66 4.03
C SER A 50 -21.65 -27.08 2.62
N ASP A 51 -21.25 -25.83 2.44
CA ASP A 51 -21.06 -25.14 1.15
C ASP A 51 -19.71 -25.50 0.47
N GLY A 52 -18.83 -26.22 1.16
CA GLY A 52 -17.48 -26.57 0.70
C GLY A 52 -16.41 -25.55 1.09
N ALA A 53 -16.77 -24.44 1.75
CA ALA A 53 -15.81 -23.51 2.32
C ALA A 53 -15.00 -24.19 3.42
N VAL A 54 -13.75 -23.77 3.59
CA VAL A 54 -12.84 -24.30 4.60
C VAL A 54 -12.40 -23.15 5.49
N MET A 55 -12.57 -23.32 6.79
CA MET A 55 -12.11 -22.38 7.81
C MET A 55 -11.03 -23.02 8.66
N ASP A 56 -9.92 -22.30 8.80
CA ASP A 56 -8.78 -22.67 9.63
C ASP A 56 -8.68 -21.67 10.79
N LEU A 57 -8.66 -22.17 12.02
CA LEU A 57 -8.38 -21.40 13.22
C LEU A 57 -7.06 -21.87 13.82
N GLY A 58 -6.09 -20.95 13.87
CA GLY A 58 -4.83 -21.13 14.58
C GLY A 58 -4.98 -21.02 16.09
N SER A 59 -3.88 -21.17 16.83
CA SER A 59 -3.87 -21.11 18.29
C SER A 59 -4.37 -19.77 18.86
N TYR A 60 -4.97 -19.84 20.04
CA TYR A 60 -5.50 -18.72 20.82
C TYR A 60 -6.51 -17.84 20.06
N SER A 61 -7.23 -18.45 19.12
CA SER A 61 -8.23 -17.80 18.28
C SER A 61 -9.63 -18.25 18.64
N SER A 62 -10.61 -17.37 18.44
CA SER A 62 -12.03 -17.71 18.56
C SER A 62 -12.84 -17.15 17.39
N ALA A 63 -13.82 -17.91 16.90
CA ALA A 63 -14.73 -17.50 15.85
C ALA A 63 -16.15 -17.95 16.18
N VAL A 64 -17.12 -17.07 15.92
CA VAL A 64 -18.55 -17.41 15.95
C VAL A 64 -18.93 -17.95 14.58
N LEU A 65 -19.63 -19.07 14.56
CA LEU A 65 -20.05 -19.72 13.32
C LEU A 65 -21.45 -19.25 12.92
N ASN A 66 -21.55 -18.05 12.37
CA ASN A 66 -22.79 -17.49 11.82
C ASN A 66 -22.67 -17.32 10.30
N ASP A 67 -23.79 -17.52 9.60
CA ASP A 67 -23.85 -17.41 8.15
C ASP A 67 -23.39 -16.03 7.66
N ASP A 68 -23.69 -14.96 8.40
CA ASP A 68 -23.26 -13.60 8.06
C ASP A 68 -21.72 -13.38 8.11
N MET A 69 -20.96 -14.15 8.92
CA MET A 69 -19.48 -14.06 8.92
C MET A 69 -18.81 -15.12 8.06
N LEU A 70 -19.47 -16.27 7.86
CA LEU A 70 -18.98 -17.39 7.06
C LEU A 70 -19.29 -17.21 5.58
N GLY A 71 -20.42 -16.56 5.29
CA GLY A 71 -20.77 -15.99 4.01
C GLY A 71 -19.84 -14.84 3.70
N GLN A 72 -18.65 -15.17 3.20
CA GLN A 72 -18.05 -14.35 2.17
C GLN A 72 -18.97 -14.40 0.92
N GLU A 73 -20.11 -13.73 1.00
CA GLU A 73 -20.73 -13.06 -0.14
C GLU A 73 -19.86 -11.85 -0.59
N ASN A 74 -18.55 -11.94 -0.36
CA ASN A 74 -17.54 -11.34 -1.23
C ASN A 74 -17.25 -12.30 -2.40
N GLU A 75 -18.28 -12.93 -2.96
CA GLU A 75 -18.43 -12.71 -4.40
C GLU A 75 -18.58 -11.19 -4.57
N GLN A 76 -17.46 -10.46 -4.61
CA GLN A 76 -17.37 -9.31 -5.48
C GLN A 76 -17.82 -9.88 -6.82
N ALA A 77 -19.11 -9.75 -7.13
CA ALA A 77 -19.76 -10.33 -8.29
C ALA A 77 -18.77 -10.12 -9.42
N ALA A 78 -18.15 -11.22 -9.90
CA ALA A 78 -16.89 -11.16 -10.62
C ALA A 78 -16.96 -9.98 -11.58
N GLN A 79 -16.25 -8.89 -11.26
CA GLN A 79 -16.49 -7.61 -11.92
C GLN A 79 -16.29 -7.90 -13.40
N ASN A 80 -17.38 -7.81 -14.17
CA ASN A 80 -17.33 -8.20 -15.55
C ASN A 80 -16.27 -7.31 -16.19
N LEU A 81 -15.17 -7.90 -16.65
CA LEU A 81 -14.00 -7.14 -17.09
C LEU A 81 -14.39 -6.11 -18.15
N ALA A 82 -15.36 -6.45 -19.02
CA ALA A 82 -15.87 -5.53 -20.04
C ALA A 82 -16.61 -4.32 -19.44
N VAL A 83 -17.35 -4.53 -18.34
CA VAL A 83 -18.04 -3.46 -17.61
C VAL A 83 -17.02 -2.59 -16.87
N ALA A 84 -16.06 -3.21 -16.19
CA ALA A 84 -14.99 -2.49 -15.50
C ALA A 84 -14.14 -1.63 -16.45
N THR A 85 -13.80 -2.15 -17.64
CA THR A 85 -13.07 -1.35 -18.65
C THR A 85 -13.89 -0.18 -19.19
N ALA A 86 -15.19 -0.38 -19.42
CA ALA A 86 -16.06 0.68 -19.91
C ALA A 86 -16.25 1.80 -18.87
N GLU A 87 -16.34 1.45 -17.59
CA GLU A 87 -16.40 2.41 -16.49
C GLU A 87 -15.09 3.20 -16.37
N VAL A 88 -13.93 2.55 -16.48
CA VAL A 88 -12.62 3.24 -16.47
C VAL A 88 -12.51 4.25 -17.63
N ASP A 89 -12.90 3.86 -18.84
CA ASP A 89 -12.89 4.75 -20.01
C ASP A 89 -13.81 5.97 -19.81
N ALA A 90 -14.99 5.75 -19.22
CA ALA A 90 -15.93 6.83 -18.92
C ALA A 90 -15.37 7.80 -17.86
N LEU A 91 -14.75 7.27 -16.80
CA LEU A 91 -14.11 8.08 -15.76
C LEU A 91 -12.91 8.88 -16.30
N GLN A 92 -12.04 8.27 -17.11
CA GLN A 92 -10.90 8.95 -17.71
C GLN A 92 -11.34 10.09 -18.64
N LYS A 93 -12.42 9.87 -19.40
CA LYS A 93 -13.01 10.92 -20.23
C LYS A 93 -13.58 12.07 -19.39
N ALA A 94 -14.30 11.75 -18.31
CA ALA A 94 -14.84 12.76 -17.41
C ALA A 94 -13.75 13.60 -16.73
N LEU A 95 -12.62 12.98 -16.35
CA LEU A 95 -11.49 13.67 -15.73
C LEU A 95 -10.67 14.54 -16.69
N THR A 96 -10.72 14.27 -18.00
CA THR A 96 -9.98 15.02 -19.03
C THR A 96 -10.76 16.26 -19.51
N ASP A 97 -12.06 16.32 -19.23
CA ASP A 97 -12.91 17.44 -19.60
C ASP A 97 -12.74 18.61 -18.63
N PRO A 98 -12.24 19.78 -19.07
CA PRO A 98 -12.02 20.93 -18.19
C PRO A 98 -13.31 21.59 -17.69
N GLU A 99 -14.48 21.24 -18.23
CA GLU A 99 -15.77 21.77 -17.80
C GLU A 99 -16.44 20.89 -16.71
N ILE A 100 -15.90 19.71 -16.45
CA ILE A 100 -16.45 18.77 -15.46
C ILE A 100 -15.72 18.97 -14.13
N ASP A 101 -16.45 19.42 -13.10
CA ASP A 101 -15.99 19.36 -11.72
C ASP A 101 -16.16 17.92 -11.19
N PRO A 102 -15.07 17.17 -10.92
CA PRO A 102 -15.15 15.77 -10.49
C PRO A 102 -15.84 15.59 -9.13
N THR A 103 -15.94 16.65 -8.34
CA THR A 103 -16.59 16.62 -7.01
C THR A 103 -18.11 16.60 -7.09
N GLU A 104 -18.68 17.12 -8.19
CA GLU A 104 -20.13 17.21 -8.40
C GLU A 104 -20.62 16.21 -9.47
N ALA A 105 -19.77 15.85 -10.43
CA ALA A 105 -20.17 15.07 -11.60
C ALA A 105 -20.02 13.55 -11.44
N LEU A 106 -19.21 13.09 -10.50
CA LEU A 106 -18.97 11.66 -10.27
C LEU A 106 -19.80 11.15 -9.09
N PRO A 107 -20.26 9.88 -9.12
CA PRO A 107 -20.96 9.29 -7.98
C PRO A 107 -20.06 9.33 -6.73
N PRO A 108 -20.65 9.49 -5.53
CA PRO A 108 -19.90 9.59 -4.29
C PRO A 108 -19.05 8.34 -4.07
N THR A 109 -17.82 8.52 -3.58
CA THR A 109 -16.96 7.39 -3.25
C THR A 109 -17.58 6.56 -2.12
N ALA A 110 -17.55 5.23 -2.25
CA ALA A 110 -18.09 4.29 -1.26
C ALA A 110 -17.47 4.43 0.16
N ALA A 111 -16.33 5.11 0.29
CA ALA A 111 -15.74 5.50 1.57
C ALA A 111 -16.57 6.52 2.37
N GLY A 112 -17.68 7.00 1.81
CA GLY A 112 -18.46 8.11 2.34
C GLY A 112 -17.76 9.43 2.07
N VAL A 113 -18.53 10.46 1.73
CA VAL A 113 -18.02 11.83 1.80
C VAL A 113 -17.74 12.09 3.27
N THR A 114 -16.48 12.02 3.67
CA THR A 114 -16.09 12.73 4.88
C THR A 114 -16.21 14.20 4.51
N ASP A 115 -17.36 14.80 4.86
CA ASP A 115 -17.37 16.23 5.12
C ASP A 115 -16.10 16.50 5.91
N ALA A 116 -15.21 17.32 5.37
CA ALA A 116 -14.02 17.77 6.05
C ALA A 116 -14.48 18.55 7.30
N GLY A 117 -14.80 17.84 8.39
CA GLY A 117 -15.48 18.39 9.55
C GLY A 117 -16.52 17.50 10.24
N GLY A 118 -16.84 16.31 9.73
CA GLY A 118 -17.69 15.35 10.44
C GLY A 118 -17.02 14.86 11.72
N ALA A 119 -17.67 15.06 12.87
CA ALA A 119 -17.17 14.85 14.23
C ALA A 119 -16.88 13.38 14.64
N SER A 120 -16.17 12.63 13.80
CA SER A 120 -15.62 11.32 14.13
C SER A 120 -14.11 11.45 14.35
N ASN A 121 -13.73 11.62 15.62
CA ASN A 121 -12.34 11.60 16.06
C ASN A 121 -11.81 10.16 16.02
N ASN A 122 -11.41 9.70 14.85
CA ASN A 122 -10.65 8.46 14.68
C ASN A 122 -9.13 8.68 14.85
N GLY A 123 -8.72 9.70 15.62
CA GLY A 123 -7.31 9.97 15.90
C GLY A 123 -6.51 10.58 14.74
N HIS A 124 -7.18 11.10 13.71
CA HIS A 124 -6.55 11.75 12.57
C HIS A 124 -7.18 13.14 12.37
N THR A 125 -6.34 14.16 12.28
CA THR A 125 -6.78 15.54 11.98
C THR A 125 -6.37 15.86 10.55
N ILE A 126 -7.34 16.25 9.71
CA ILE A 126 -7.05 16.77 8.38
C ILE A 126 -6.57 18.21 8.54
N VAL A 127 -5.34 18.49 8.11
CA VAL A 127 -4.81 19.86 8.03
C VAL A 127 -5.03 20.34 6.60
N SER A 128 -6.00 21.24 6.41
CA SER A 128 -6.14 21.97 5.14
C SER A 128 -5.12 23.10 5.11
N VAL A 129 -4.30 23.14 4.06
CA VAL A 129 -3.32 24.22 3.84
C VAL A 129 -3.75 25.03 2.63
N ASP A 130 -4.22 26.24 2.88
CA ASP A 130 -4.58 27.17 1.81
C ASP A 130 -3.31 27.81 1.24
N TYR A 131 -3.06 27.57 -0.06
CA TYR A 131 -1.93 28.16 -0.78
C TYR A 131 -2.24 29.61 -1.19
N LEU A 132 -2.31 30.50 -0.21
CA LEU A 132 -2.70 31.90 -0.41
C LEU A 132 -1.69 32.71 -1.23
N ASN A 133 -0.44 32.21 -1.41
CA ASN A 133 0.56 32.88 -2.25
C ASN A 133 1.57 31.88 -2.86
N PRO A 134 1.26 31.22 -4.00
CA PRO A 134 2.07 30.13 -4.55
C PRO A 134 3.37 30.58 -5.22
N ARG A 135 3.63 31.89 -5.30
CA ARG A 135 4.86 32.46 -5.86
C ARG A 135 5.45 33.46 -4.87
N ALA A 136 6.57 33.08 -4.27
CA ALA A 136 7.44 33.96 -3.52
C ALA A 136 8.87 33.81 -4.07
N PRO A 137 9.67 34.89 -4.11
CA PRO A 137 11.09 34.76 -4.42
C PRO A 137 11.75 33.93 -3.30
N VAL A 138 12.45 32.86 -3.69
CA VAL A 138 13.28 32.10 -2.75
C VAL A 138 14.58 32.86 -2.55
N GLU A 139 14.79 33.40 -1.34
CA GLU A 139 16.05 34.01 -0.96
C GLU A 139 16.80 33.07 -0.02
N SER A 140 18.10 32.84 -0.25
CA SER A 140 18.91 31.87 0.49
C SER A 140 19.06 32.22 1.99
N GLY A 141 18.64 33.41 2.42
CA GLY A 141 18.67 33.87 3.82
C GLY A 141 20.07 34.05 4.43
N PHE A 142 21.11 33.56 3.75
CA PHE A 142 22.51 33.64 4.12
C PHE A 142 23.30 34.06 2.89
N ASP A 143 24.25 34.98 3.11
CA ASP A 143 25.20 35.37 2.07
C ASP A 143 26.17 34.19 1.83
N THR A 144 26.17 33.64 0.62
CA THR A 144 27.13 32.60 0.24
C THR A 144 28.34 33.28 -0.36
N GLU A 145 29.26 33.73 0.49
CA GLU A 145 30.59 34.11 0.01
C GLU A 145 31.28 32.85 -0.54
N GLY A 146 31.69 32.90 -1.81
CA GLY A 146 32.41 31.79 -2.45
C GLY A 146 33.77 31.52 -1.79
N ILE A 147 34.31 30.31 -1.99
CA ILE A 147 35.64 29.96 -1.48
C ILE A 147 36.71 30.79 -2.20
N THR A 148 37.35 31.75 -1.52
CA THR A 148 38.47 32.58 -2.02
C THR A 148 39.81 31.86 -2.03
N GLN A 149 39.81 30.53 -2.24
CA GLN A 149 41.06 29.77 -2.25
C GLN A 149 41.69 29.86 -3.64
N VAL A 150 42.74 30.67 -3.76
CA VAL A 150 43.59 30.69 -4.95
C VAL A 150 44.44 29.43 -4.93
N PHE A 151 44.20 28.51 -5.86
CA PHE A 151 45.09 27.38 -6.08
C PHE A 151 46.36 27.90 -6.75
N GLU A 152 47.53 27.59 -6.19
CA GLU A 152 48.80 27.85 -6.87
C GLU A 152 48.81 27.06 -8.17
N GLN A 153 49.00 27.77 -9.29
CA GLN A 153 49.20 27.11 -10.57
C GLN A 153 50.55 26.38 -10.51
N PRO A 154 50.64 25.12 -10.96
CA PRO A 154 51.93 24.47 -11.07
C PRO A 154 52.81 25.27 -12.02
N ASP A 155 54.09 25.40 -11.70
CA ASP A 155 55.07 26.03 -12.58
C ASP A 155 55.01 25.38 -13.97
N GLU A 156 55.00 26.22 -15.02
CA GLU A 156 54.99 25.75 -16.40
C GLU A 156 56.29 24.98 -16.67
N GLU A 157 56.18 23.69 -17.03
CA GLU A 157 57.35 22.89 -17.40
C GLU A 157 58.03 23.53 -18.62
N LEU A 158 59.25 24.05 -18.43
CA LEU A 158 60.02 24.62 -19.51
C LEU A 158 60.29 23.55 -20.57
N PRO A 159 60.09 23.85 -21.87
CA PRO A 159 60.43 22.93 -22.93
C PRO A 159 61.93 22.60 -22.88
N PRO A 160 62.35 21.39 -23.30
CA PRO A 160 63.75 21.03 -23.31
C PRO A 160 64.57 21.99 -24.18
N VAL A 161 65.75 22.37 -23.70
CA VAL A 161 66.70 23.24 -24.41
C VAL A 161 67.00 22.63 -25.78
N GLN A 162 66.65 23.35 -26.84
CA GLN A 162 67.02 22.97 -28.20
C GLN A 162 68.50 23.29 -28.41
N ASN A 163 69.34 22.27 -28.54
CA ASN A 163 70.73 22.44 -28.95
C ASN A 163 70.74 22.85 -30.43
N ASP A 164 70.89 24.15 -30.69
CA ASP A 164 70.96 24.70 -32.04
C ASP A 164 72.24 24.23 -32.72
N THR A 165 72.13 23.20 -33.57
CA THR A 165 73.21 22.81 -34.47
C THR A 165 73.21 23.79 -35.63
N THR A 166 73.88 24.92 -35.43
CA THR A 166 74.04 25.95 -36.45
C THR A 166 74.82 25.38 -37.63
N ASN A 167 74.09 24.94 -38.66
CA ASN A 167 74.66 24.70 -39.99
C ASN A 167 75.05 26.08 -40.56
N ILE A 168 76.30 26.47 -40.36
CA ILE A 168 76.92 27.59 -41.04
C ILE A 168 77.06 27.25 -42.53
N THR A 169 76.06 27.60 -43.33
CA THR A 169 76.19 27.59 -44.78
C THR A 169 77.06 28.78 -45.17
N GLU A 170 78.29 28.50 -45.59
CA GLU A 170 79.14 29.48 -46.28
C GLU A 170 78.42 29.97 -47.53
N ASN A 171 78.28 31.29 -47.70
CA ASN A 171 78.07 31.84 -49.03
C ASN A 171 78.92 33.09 -49.23
N ASP A 172 79.98 32.84 -49.99
CA ASP A 172 80.87 33.74 -50.70
C ASP A 172 80.09 34.87 -51.42
N THR A 173 80.62 36.09 -51.39
CA THR A 173 80.20 37.15 -52.33
C THR A 173 81.40 38.04 -52.64
N ALA A 174 81.90 37.87 -53.87
CA ALA A 174 82.56 38.80 -54.79
C ALA A 174 83.39 39.98 -54.24
#